data_AF-A0A6G2DDE9-F1
#
_entry.id   AF-A0A6G2DDE9-F1
#
_cell.length_a   1.000
_cell.length_b   1.000
_cell.length_c   1.000
_cell.angle_alpha   90.00
_cell.angle_beta   90.00
_cell.angle_gamma   90.00
#
_symmetry.space_group_name_H-M   'P 1'
#
loop_
_entity.id
_entity.type
_entity.pdbx_description
1 polymer ?
#
loop_
_entity_poly.entity_id
_entity_poly.type
_entity_poly.pdbx_seq_one_letter_code
_entity_poly.pdbx_strand_id
1 'polypeptide(L)'
;VLGPNAILLYGSEKYIGGGILTSLFAFRTIILALDTILGSQILFTNGYEKRITVYTVFAGLLNLGLNSLLFFNHIVAPEYYLLTTMLSETSLLVFYIIFIHRKQLIHLGHIFSYTVRYSLFSLSFVAIYFLINFMYPVDMVINLPFLINTGLIVLLSAISYIS
;
A
#
# COMPACT_ATOMS: atom_id res chain seq x y z
N VAL A 1 2.13 -10.64 -0.70
CA VAL A 1 2.57 -11.92 -1.31
C VAL A 1 3.85 -12.47 -0.68
N LEU A 2 4.98 -11.74 -0.64
CA LEU A 2 6.18 -12.15 0.12
C LEU A 2 6.12 -11.88 1.65
N GLY A 3 5.06 -11.21 2.14
CA GLY A 3 4.90 -10.83 3.54
C GLY A 3 5.04 -11.99 4.55
N PRO A 4 4.32 -13.11 4.37
CA PRO A 4 4.48 -14.29 5.21
C PRO A 4 5.92 -14.83 5.22
N ASN A 5 6.58 -14.87 4.06
CA ASN A 5 7.96 -15.37 3.91
C ASN A 5 8.97 -14.50 4.67
N ALA A 6 8.82 -13.17 4.61
CA ALA A 6 9.66 -12.24 5.36
C ALA A 6 9.43 -12.33 6.87
N ILE A 7 8.18 -12.48 7.31
CA ILE A 7 7.84 -12.66 8.72
C ILE A 7 8.32 -14.01 9.25
N LEU A 8 8.30 -15.07 8.45
CA LEU A 8 8.84 -16.37 8.84
C LEU A 8 10.36 -16.31 9.04
N LEU A 9 11.06 -15.60 8.15
CA LEU A 9 12.51 -15.37 8.20
C LEU A 9 12.97 -14.54 9.41
N TYR A 10 12.19 -13.55 9.85
CA TYR A 10 12.57 -12.62 10.92
C TYR A 10 11.79 -12.79 12.24
N GLY A 11 10.63 -13.46 12.22
CA GLY A 11 9.65 -13.44 13.30
C GLY A 11 9.21 -14.81 13.82
N SER A 12 9.52 -15.93 13.13
CA SER A 12 9.03 -17.30 13.41
C SER A 12 7.53 -17.57 13.09
N GLU A 13 7.12 -18.85 12.98
CA GLU A 13 5.79 -19.30 12.51
C GLU A 13 4.60 -18.69 13.27
N LYS A 14 4.82 -18.24 14.52
CA LYS A 14 3.81 -17.63 15.38
C LYS A 14 3.20 -16.33 14.81
N TYR A 15 3.81 -15.74 13.77
CA TYR A 15 3.40 -14.46 13.18
C TYR A 15 2.96 -14.57 11.71
N ILE A 16 2.76 -15.77 11.18
CA ILE A 16 2.28 -15.98 9.79
C ILE A 16 0.96 -15.22 9.52
N GLY A 17 0.10 -15.07 10.53
CA GLY A 17 -1.12 -14.24 10.44
C GLY A 17 -0.85 -12.76 10.11
N GLY A 18 0.34 -12.25 10.42
CA GLY A 18 0.79 -10.91 10.07
C GLY A 18 1.03 -10.70 8.57
N GLY A 19 1.09 -11.76 7.76
CA GLY A 19 1.34 -11.65 6.32
C GLY A 19 0.24 -10.87 5.57
N ILE A 20 -1.01 -10.95 6.03
CA ILE A 20 -2.14 -10.17 5.51
C ILE A 20 -1.94 -8.69 5.86
N LEU A 21 -1.62 -8.38 7.12
CA LEU A 21 -1.33 -7.02 7.58
C LEU A 21 -0.17 -6.39 6.82
N THR A 22 0.95 -7.09 6.63
CA THR A 22 2.09 -6.58 5.85
C THR A 22 1.71 -6.23 4.42
N SER A 23 0.86 -7.05 3.79
CA SER A 23 0.38 -6.78 2.44
C SER A 23 -0.53 -5.55 2.40
N LEU A 24 -1.42 -5.38 3.38
CA LEU A 24 -2.26 -4.19 3.53
C LEU A 24 -1.42 -2.92 3.75
N PHE A 25 -0.38 -3.00 4.59
CA PHE A 25 0.55 -1.89 4.79
C PHE A 25 1.29 -1.50 3.50
N ALA A 26 1.68 -2.46 2.67
CA ALA A 26 2.30 -2.16 1.38
C ALA A 26 1.36 -1.36 0.45
N PHE A 27 0.07 -1.71 0.40
CA PHE A 27 -0.93 -0.91 -0.33
C PHE A 27 -1.12 0.47 0.29
N ARG A 28 -1.16 0.56 1.62
CA ARG A 28 -1.25 1.83 2.33
C ARG A 28 -0.07 2.76 2.02
N THR A 29 1.13 2.22 1.81
CA THR A 29 2.30 3.02 1.39
C THR A 29 2.06 3.76 0.07
N ILE A 30 1.33 3.16 -0.89
CA ILE A 30 0.99 3.84 -2.15
C ILE A 30 0.06 5.04 -1.88
N ILE A 31 -0.93 4.85 -1.01
CA ILE A 31 -1.86 5.93 -0.60
C ILE A 31 -1.08 7.06 0.09
N LEU A 32 -0.18 6.73 1.02
CA LEU A 32 0.64 7.74 1.72
C LEU A 32 1.62 8.46 0.79
N ALA A 33 2.16 7.78 -0.21
CA ALA A 33 2.98 8.40 -1.24
C ALA A 33 2.17 9.41 -2.06
N LEU A 34 0.95 9.04 -2.47
CA LEU A 34 0.03 9.96 -3.15
C LEU A 34 -0.38 11.13 -2.25
N ASP A 35 -0.61 10.91 -0.96
CA ASP A 35 -0.91 11.96 0.02
C ASP A 35 0.24 12.96 0.12
N THR A 36 1.47 12.47 0.16
CA THR A 36 2.68 13.32 0.16
C THR A 36 2.80 14.12 -1.14
N ILE A 37 2.57 13.51 -2.30
CA ILE A 37 2.65 14.20 -3.61
C ILE A 37 1.56 15.28 -3.69
N LEU A 38 0.30 14.89 -3.50
CA LEU A 38 -0.83 15.82 -3.66
C LEU A 38 -0.84 16.88 -2.55
N GLY A 39 -0.68 16.49 -1.29
CA GLY A 39 -0.68 17.40 -0.14
C GLY A 39 0.55 18.29 -0.12
N SER A 40 1.73 17.70 0.06
CA SER A 40 2.97 18.45 0.30
C SER A 40 3.61 19.01 -0.96
N GLN A 41 3.59 18.29 -2.09
CA GLN A 41 4.28 18.76 -3.30
C GLN A 41 3.39 19.64 -4.18
N ILE A 42 2.06 19.51 -4.11
CA ILE A 42 1.12 20.30 -4.91
C ILE A 42 0.38 21.35 -4.05
N LEU A 43 -0.41 20.96 -3.06
CA LEU A 43 -1.22 21.93 -2.32
C LEU A 43 -0.35 22.88 -1.47
N PHE A 44 0.64 22.35 -0.74
CA PHE A 44 1.46 23.13 0.18
C PHE A 44 2.34 24.12 -0.57
N THR A 45 3.02 23.68 -1.64
CA THR A 45 3.84 24.55 -2.51
C THR A 45 3.04 25.66 -3.19
N ASN A 46 1.73 25.45 -3.41
CA ASN A 46 0.81 26.46 -3.94
C ASN A 46 0.13 27.30 -2.84
N GLY A 47 0.57 27.21 -1.58
CA GLY A 47 0.11 28.05 -0.46
C GLY A 47 -1.22 27.63 0.19
N TYR A 48 -1.68 26.40 -0.03
CA TYR A 48 -2.98 25.91 0.46
C TYR A 48 -2.88 25.11 1.79
N GLU A 49 -1.90 25.40 2.64
CA GLU A 49 -1.63 24.68 3.89
C GLU A 49 -2.87 24.56 4.79
N LYS A 50 -3.60 25.67 4.97
CA LYS A 50 -4.82 25.68 5.79
C LYS A 50 -5.89 24.73 5.27
N ARG A 51 -5.96 24.49 3.95
CA ARG A 51 -6.92 23.55 3.36
C ARG A 51 -6.49 22.10 3.58
N ILE A 52 -5.19 21.82 3.47
CA ILE A 52 -4.61 20.51 3.82
C ILE A 52 -5.04 20.13 5.24
N THR A 53 -4.75 20.99 6.21
CA THR A 53 -5.08 20.74 7.63
C THR A 53 -6.57 20.46 7.84
N VAL A 54 -7.45 21.25 7.20
CA VAL A 54 -8.90 21.03 7.31
C VAL A 54 -9.32 19.67 6.76
N TYR A 55 -8.81 19.28 5.60
CA TYR A 55 -9.14 17.98 5.02
C TYR A 55 -8.56 16.82 5.84
N THR A 56 -7.33 16.94 6.34
CA THR A 56 -6.71 15.93 7.21
C THR A 56 -7.47 15.76 8.51
N VAL A 57 -7.96 16.85 9.13
CA VAL A 57 -8.81 16.78 10.33
C VAL A 57 -10.12 16.06 10.01
N PHE A 58 -10.76 16.38 8.88
CA PHE A 58 -12.01 15.73 8.47
C PHE A 58 -11.81 14.22 8.24
N ALA A 59 -10.73 13.84 7.58
CA ALA A 59 -10.35 12.43 7.42
C ALA A 59 -10.09 11.78 8.78
N GLY A 60 -9.34 12.43 9.67
CA GLY A 60 -9.10 11.92 11.03
C GLY A 60 -10.40 11.63 11.81
N LEU A 61 -11.38 12.52 11.70
CA LEU A 61 -12.71 12.33 12.29
C LEU A 61 -13.48 11.17 11.64
N LEU A 62 -13.41 11.04 10.31
CA LEU A 62 -14.00 9.92 9.59
C LEU A 62 -13.40 8.59 10.03
N ASN A 63 -12.06 8.48 10.11
CA ASN A 63 -11.38 7.29 10.60
C ASN A 63 -11.81 6.95 12.03
N LEU A 64 -11.85 7.94 12.93
CA LEU A 64 -12.28 7.74 14.32
C LEU A 64 -13.73 7.25 14.38
N GLY A 65 -14.63 7.80 13.57
CA GLY A 65 -16.02 7.35 13.46
C GLY A 65 -16.13 5.90 12.99
N LEU A 66 -15.38 5.52 11.94
CA LEU A 66 -15.36 4.16 11.43
C LEU A 66 -14.78 3.16 12.45
N ASN A 67 -13.69 3.52 13.13
CA ASN A 67 -13.10 2.69 14.18
C ASN A 67 -14.04 2.52 15.37
N SER A 68 -14.75 3.57 15.75
CA SER A 68 -15.77 3.50 16.79
C SER A 68 -16.90 2.56 16.38
N LEU A 69 -17.35 2.61 15.12
CA LEU A 69 -18.37 1.71 14.59
C LEU A 69 -17.90 0.24 14.62
N LEU A 70 -16.65 -0.04 14.24
CA LEU A 70 -16.08 -1.39 14.38
C LEU A 70 -16.05 -1.86 15.83
N PHE A 71 -15.63 -0.97 16.73
CA PHE A 71 -15.55 -1.25 18.17
C PHE A 71 -16.92 -1.60 18.76
N PHE A 72 -17.97 -0.81 18.45
CA PHE A 72 -19.33 -1.08 18.90
C PHE A 72 -19.92 -2.39 18.34
N ASN A 73 -19.47 -2.83 17.16
CA ASN A 73 -19.84 -4.11 16.58
C ASN A 73 -18.98 -5.29 17.09
N HIS A 74 -18.16 -5.08 18.12
CA HIS A 74 -17.24 -6.06 18.70
C HIS A 74 -16.20 -6.63 17.71
N ILE A 75 -15.88 -5.90 16.64
CA ILE A 75 -14.83 -6.27 15.69
C ILE A 75 -13.52 -5.67 16.20
N VAL A 76 -12.61 -6.54 16.66
CA VAL A 76 -11.31 -6.14 17.28
C VAL A 76 -10.11 -6.57 16.42
N ALA A 77 -10.37 -7.13 15.24
CA ALA A 77 -9.33 -7.62 14.35
C ALA A 77 -8.59 -6.44 13.67
N PRO A 78 -7.24 -6.38 13.78
CA PRO A 78 -6.45 -5.22 13.37
C PRO A 78 -6.51 -4.92 11.86
N GLU A 79 -6.80 -5.94 11.04
CA GLU A 79 -6.97 -5.80 9.60
C GLU A 79 -8.10 -4.82 9.27
N TYR A 80 -9.21 -4.88 10.02
CA TYR A 80 -10.37 -4.03 9.78
C TYR A 80 -10.10 -2.57 10.17
N TYR A 81 -9.37 -2.32 11.25
CA TYR A 81 -8.95 -0.97 11.66
C TYR A 81 -7.94 -0.36 10.68
N LEU A 82 -7.08 -1.19 10.07
CA LEU A 82 -6.20 -0.74 9.01
C LEU A 82 -6.99 -0.39 7.74
N LEU A 83 -8.00 -1.20 7.38
CA LEU A 83 -8.87 -0.93 6.24
C LEU A 83 -9.68 0.36 6.41
N THR A 84 -10.26 0.62 7.58
CA THR A 84 -10.97 1.87 7.85
C THR A 84 -10.03 3.08 7.80
N THR A 85 -8.80 2.92 8.25
CA THR A 85 -7.75 3.95 8.11
C THR A 85 -7.43 4.22 6.65
N MET A 86 -7.19 3.18 5.84
CA MET A 86 -6.94 3.32 4.41
C MET A 86 -8.12 3.92 3.66
N LEU A 87 -9.36 3.61 4.06
CA LEU A 87 -10.56 4.17 3.47
C LEU A 87 -10.67 5.66 3.75
N SER A 88 -10.37 6.07 4.98
CA SER A 88 -10.28 7.47 5.36
C SER A 88 -9.18 8.23 4.60
N GLU A 89 -7.97 7.66 4.52
CA GLU A 89 -6.87 8.25 3.75
C GLU A 89 -7.23 8.35 2.26
N THR A 90 -7.90 7.35 1.70
CA THR A 90 -8.39 7.40 0.30
C THR A 90 -9.41 8.53 0.11
N SER A 91 -10.32 8.73 1.06
CA SER A 91 -11.28 9.84 1.02
C SER A 91 -10.59 11.21 1.05
N LEU A 92 -9.50 11.34 1.81
CA LEU A 92 -8.65 12.54 1.84
C LEU A 92 -8.03 12.81 0.46
N LEU A 93 -7.47 11.79 -0.20
CA LEU A 93 -6.93 11.92 -1.55
C LEU A 93 -7.99 12.39 -2.54
N VAL A 94 -9.22 11.89 -2.45
CA VAL A 94 -10.34 12.35 -3.30
C VAL A 94 -10.59 13.84 -3.10
N PHE A 95 -10.57 14.35 -1.87
CA PHE A 95 -10.69 15.79 -1.62
C PHE A 95 -9.56 16.60 -2.24
N TYR A 96 -8.30 16.13 -2.13
CA TYR A 96 -7.17 16.79 -2.78
C TYR A 96 -7.31 16.82 -4.30
N ILE A 97 -7.65 15.70 -4.93
CA ILE A 97 -7.81 15.59 -6.39
C ILE A 97 -8.90 16.55 -6.87
N ILE A 98 -10.08 16.56 -6.22
CA ILE A 98 -11.17 17.47 -6.57
C ILE A 98 -10.73 18.93 -6.43
N PHE A 99 -10.02 19.26 -5.35
CA PHE A 99 -9.55 20.61 -5.10
C PHE A 99 -8.52 21.08 -6.14
N ILE A 100 -7.51 20.26 -6.42
CA ILE A 100 -6.47 20.54 -7.42
C ILE A 100 -7.12 20.73 -8.80
N HIS A 101 -8.04 19.83 -9.18
CA HIS A 101 -8.74 19.93 -10.46
C HIS A 101 -9.58 21.21 -10.56
N ARG A 102 -10.32 21.58 -9.51
CA ARG A 102 -11.11 22.82 -9.51
C ARG A 102 -10.27 24.08 -9.55
N LYS A 103 -9.07 24.05 -8.96
CA LYS A 103 -8.14 25.18 -8.96
C LYS A 103 -7.16 25.19 -10.12
N GLN A 104 -7.21 24.18 -10.99
CA GLN A 104 -6.33 24.02 -12.16
C GLN A 104 -4.84 24.21 -11.80
N LEU A 105 -4.43 23.74 -10.62
CA LEU A 105 -3.06 23.97 -10.14
C LEU A 105 -2.05 23.24 -11.04
N ILE A 106 -2.37 22.00 -11.42
CA ILE A 106 -1.55 21.15 -12.28
C ILE A 106 -2.47 20.19 -13.04
N HIS A 107 -2.09 19.79 -14.25
CA HIS A 107 -2.71 18.67 -14.95
C HIS A 107 -2.39 17.33 -14.27
N LEU A 108 -3.30 16.86 -13.42
CA LEU A 108 -3.20 15.59 -12.68
C LEU A 108 -3.06 14.35 -13.60
N GLY A 109 -3.48 14.44 -14.86
CA GLY A 109 -3.45 13.32 -15.80
C GLY A 109 -2.05 12.74 -16.02
N HIS A 110 -1.01 13.58 -15.99
CA HIS A 110 0.37 13.12 -16.11
C HIS A 110 0.77 12.26 -14.91
N ILE A 111 0.56 12.76 -13.69
CA ILE A 111 0.93 12.06 -12.44
C ILE A 111 0.21 10.70 -12.38
N PHE A 112 -1.10 10.67 -12.60
CA PHE A 112 -1.87 9.42 -12.58
C PHE A 112 -1.43 8.43 -13.67
N SER A 113 -1.14 8.91 -14.88
CA SER A 113 -0.66 8.05 -15.97
C SER A 113 0.66 7.36 -15.60
N TYR A 114 1.60 8.09 -15.02
CA TYR A 114 2.86 7.50 -14.54
C TYR A 114 2.63 6.53 -13.37
N THR A 115 1.80 6.90 -12.38
CA THR A 115 1.48 6.01 -11.26
C THR A 115 0.86 4.70 -11.75
N VAL A 116 -0.09 4.74 -12.68
CA VAL A 116 -0.73 3.54 -13.26
C VAL A 116 0.27 2.73 -14.08
N ARG A 117 1.06 3.38 -14.93
CA ARG A 117 2.05 2.70 -15.77
C ARG A 117 3.09 1.94 -14.96
N TYR A 118 3.64 2.56 -13.91
CA TYR A 118 4.61 1.91 -13.03
C TYR A 118 3.98 0.86 -12.11
N SER A 119 2.72 1.05 -11.69
CA SER A 119 1.99 0.02 -10.94
C SER A 119 1.66 -1.21 -11.80
N LEU A 120 1.35 -1.02 -13.08
CA LEU A 120 1.18 -2.12 -14.02
C LEU A 120 2.50 -2.85 -14.28
N PHE A 121 3.62 -2.11 -14.37
CA PHE A 121 4.93 -2.72 -14.50
C PHE A 121 5.31 -3.54 -13.26
N SER A 122 5.02 -3.06 -12.05
CA SER A 122 5.29 -3.81 -10.82
C SER A 122 4.43 -5.08 -10.67
N LEU A 123 3.30 -5.15 -11.36
CA LEU A 123 2.45 -6.35 -11.41
C LEU A 123 3.16 -7.54 -12.06
N SER A 124 4.14 -7.29 -12.93
CA SER A 124 4.97 -8.35 -13.53
C SER A 124 5.75 -9.14 -12.47
N PHE A 125 6.23 -8.50 -11.39
CA PHE A 125 6.89 -9.16 -10.27
C PHE A 125 5.95 -10.09 -9.50
N VAL A 126 4.68 -9.69 -9.37
CA VAL A 126 3.65 -10.53 -8.74
C VAL A 126 3.38 -11.77 -9.60
N ALA A 127 3.31 -11.60 -10.92
CA ALA A 127 3.14 -12.72 -11.85
C ALA A 127 4.33 -13.69 -11.81
N ILE A 128 5.56 -13.18 -11.77
CA ILE A 128 6.79 -13.99 -11.62
C ILE A 128 6.77 -14.81 -10.33
N TYR A 129 6.37 -14.20 -9.20
CA TYR A 129 6.22 -14.92 -7.93
C TYR A 129 5.24 -16.08 -8.06
N PHE A 130 4.04 -15.84 -8.62
CA PHE A 130 3.03 -16.89 -8.76
C PHE A 130 3.51 -18.04 -9.66
N LEU A 131 4.20 -17.70 -10.75
CA LEU A 131 4.70 -18.67 -11.71
C LEU A 131 5.77 -19.58 -11.10
N ILE A 132 6.66 -19.01 -10.29
CA ILE A 132 7.72 -19.76 -9.59
C ILE A 132 7.11 -20.64 -8.48
N ASN A 133 6.16 -20.12 -7.70
CA ASN A 133 5.49 -20.88 -6.64
C ASN A 133 4.63 -22.02 -7.20
N PHE A 134 4.07 -21.86 -8.40
CA PHE A 134 3.33 -22.91 -9.10
C PHE A 134 4.24 -24.04 -9.61
N MET A 135 5.45 -23.72 -10.07
CA MET A 135 6.41 -24.72 -10.58
C MET A 135 7.19 -25.45 -9.48
N TYR A 136 7.48 -24.79 -8.36
CA TYR A 136 8.13 -25.37 -7.19
C TYR A 136 7.38 -24.97 -5.92
N PRO A 137 6.35 -25.74 -5.52
CA PRO A 137 5.69 -25.54 -4.23
C PRO A 137 6.69 -25.91 -3.12
N VAL A 138 7.12 -24.93 -2.35
CA VAL A 138 8.02 -25.12 -1.21
C VAL A 138 7.23 -24.88 0.07
N ASP A 139 7.27 -25.85 0.97
CA ASP A 139 6.64 -25.72 2.29
C ASP A 139 7.22 -24.50 3.04
N MET A 140 6.37 -23.81 3.81
CA MET A 140 6.75 -22.61 4.58
C MET A 140 7.59 -22.95 5.82
N VAL A 141 8.70 -23.66 5.61
CA VAL A 141 9.70 -24.04 6.61
C VAL A 141 11.03 -23.45 6.16
N ILE A 142 11.81 -22.87 7.08
CA ILE A 142 13.14 -22.34 6.76
C ILE A 142 14.04 -23.51 6.38
N ASN A 143 14.16 -23.73 5.07
CA ASN A 143 14.89 -24.84 4.49
C ASN A 143 15.71 -24.32 3.30
N LEU A 144 16.84 -24.96 2.98
CA LEU A 144 17.73 -24.52 1.89
C LEU A 144 16.99 -24.31 0.54
N PRO A 145 16.01 -25.16 0.15
CA PRO A 145 15.14 -24.92 -1.01
C PRO A 145 14.33 -23.62 -0.95
N PHE A 146 13.86 -23.20 0.22
CA PHE A 146 13.07 -21.97 0.40
C PHE A 146 13.92 -20.71 0.21
N LEU A 147 15.17 -20.74 0.68
CA LEU A 147 16.14 -19.65 0.47
C LEU A 147 16.53 -19.52 -1.01
N ILE A 148 16.77 -20.65 -1.69
CA ILE A 148 17.08 -20.65 -3.13
C ILE A 148 15.89 -20.13 -3.95
N ASN A 149 14.67 -20.55 -3.60
CA ASN A 149 13.45 -20.10 -4.28
C ASN A 149 13.24 -18.59 -4.12
N THR A 150 13.38 -18.07 -2.89
CA THR A 150 13.26 -16.63 -2.61
C THR A 150 14.34 -15.82 -3.33
N GLY A 151 15.59 -16.31 -3.34
CA GLY A 151 16.69 -15.68 -4.06
C GLY A 151 16.48 -15.62 -5.57
N LEU A 152 15.95 -16.69 -6.17
CA LEU A 152 15.59 -16.74 -7.60
C LEU A 152 14.50 -15.74 -7.95
N ILE A 153 13.45 -15.63 -7.12
CA ILE A 153 12.38 -14.65 -7.31
C ILE A 153 12.95 -13.22 -7.31
N VAL A 154 13.84 -12.90 -6.37
CA VAL A 154 14.48 -11.58 -6.27
C VAL A 154 15.36 -11.30 -7.50
N LEU A 155 16.19 -12.27 -7.92
CA LEU A 155 17.08 -12.13 -9.07
C LEU A 155 16.32 -11.96 -10.39
N LEU A 156 15.29 -12.79 -10.63
CA LEU A 156 14.47 -12.70 -11.84
C LEU A 156 13.67 -11.39 -11.88
N SER A 157 13.18 -10.93 -10.74
CA SER A 157 12.56 -9.61 -10.61
C SER A 157 13.55 -8.49 -10.92
N ALA A 158 14.79 -8.58 -10.43
CA ALA A 158 15.83 -7.58 -10.73
C ALA A 158 16.20 -7.54 -12.23
N ILE A 159 16.31 -8.69 -12.88
CA ILE A 159 16.60 -8.78 -14.32
C ILE A 159 15.45 -8.20 -15.15
N SER A 160 14.20 -8.50 -14.77
CA SER A 160 13.00 -7.94 -15.42
C SER A 160 12.86 -6.44 -15.25
N TYR A 161 13.48 -5.83 -14.23
CA TYR A 161 13.48 -4.38 -14.04
C TYR A 161 14.51 -3.67 -14.93
N ILE A 162 15.60 -4.36 -15.29
CA ILE A 162 16.71 -3.81 -16.08
C ILE A 162 16.47 -3.97 -17.61
N SER A 163 15.66 -4.95 -18.01
CA SER A 163 15.31 -5.25 -19.42
C SER A 163 14.14 -4.40 -19.90
#